data_AF-A0A7K7VI35-F1
#
_entry.id   AF-A0A7K7VI35-F1
#
_cell.length_a   1.000
_cell.length_b   1.000
_cell.length_c   1.000
_cell.angle_alpha   90.00
_cell.angle_beta   90.00
_cell.angle_gamma   90.00
#
_symmetry.space_group_name_H-M   'P 1'
#
loop_
_entity.id
_entity.type
_entity.pdbx_description
1 polymer ?
#
loop_
_entity_poly.entity_id
_entity_poly.type
_entity_poly.pdbx_seq_one_letter_code
_entity_poly.pdbx_strand_id
1 'polypeptide(L)'
;MSQDPDKPHTSGEKAGALEDDQEASVDSVDQSIRKRIRQSAPGSHRDDTPKSSPPRLVSVEELMETAKGVTNMALAHEIVVNGDFHIKPAELPEHSLEKKVRDIVHKAFWDCLEAQLREEPPTYDHAIKLLGEIKETLLSFLLPGHTRLRNQITEVLDLDLIKQEAENGALDIAKLVEFVIGMMGTLCAPARDEEIKKLKDINEIVPLFRAIFSVLDLMKMDMANFAVTSIRPKLMQQSAEYERKKFQEFLEKQPNALDLVTDWLQEAADDLVKLRCRKLLSHCAEDEGAAAAASALGSAAVQNQAYLKLLKWDHVNRPFPETVLMDQARFQEIQLELEQLLLTGTVLLVTFSAAGSALAGIPGFAEKIKAIVKVLLAGMHLPSFNARESLATVGEKVCAELNSCLAQHGFAPLAPDRETGLKGQIQAAANADNAICLLIDSRIQKFLGSYLASSHQKSLPALPGGLGPIQRELEEIAAKYVRLVNYNKMVFGPYYDAVLDKILTKEAPQQLQRAGDS
;
A
#
# COMPACT_ATOMS: atom_id res chain seq x y z
N MET A 1 79.20 -8.40 -27.60
CA MET A 1 79.50 -9.38 -26.53
C MET A 1 78.30 -10.32 -26.51
N SER A 2 78.30 -11.41 -27.29
CA SER A 2 78.94 -12.71 -26.96
C SER A 2 78.32 -13.27 -25.67
N GLN A 3 77.57 -14.38 -25.62
CA GLN A 3 77.49 -15.58 -26.45
C GLN A 3 76.10 -16.28 -26.32
N ASP A 4 75.66 -16.82 -27.44
CA ASP A 4 74.74 -17.96 -27.74
C ASP A 4 75.17 -19.29 -27.05
N PRO A 5 74.58 -20.50 -27.29
CA PRO A 5 73.29 -20.92 -27.91
C PRO A 5 72.64 -22.21 -27.27
N ASP A 6 71.60 -22.73 -27.96
CA ASP A 6 71.32 -24.15 -28.28
C ASP A 6 70.06 -24.89 -27.75
N LYS A 7 69.23 -25.26 -28.75
CA LYS A 7 68.09 -26.19 -28.85
C LYS A 7 68.62 -27.67 -28.95
N PRO A 8 67.80 -28.69 -29.33
CA PRO A 8 66.55 -29.28 -28.78
C PRO A 8 66.69 -30.83 -28.67
N HIS A 9 65.65 -31.61 -28.34
CA HIS A 9 65.39 -33.02 -28.81
C HIS A 9 64.05 -33.53 -28.20
N THR A 10 62.98 -33.73 -29.00
CA THR A 10 62.46 -35.04 -29.50
C THR A 10 62.31 -36.10 -28.41
N SER A 11 61.19 -36.78 -28.16
CA SER A 11 60.24 -37.45 -29.06
C SER A 11 59.21 -38.23 -28.21
N GLY A 12 58.05 -38.57 -28.78
CA GLY A 12 57.38 -39.84 -28.47
C GLY A 12 55.91 -39.78 -28.07
N GLU A 13 55.05 -40.06 -29.05
CA GLU A 13 53.63 -40.38 -28.92
C GLU A 13 53.35 -41.58 -28.00
N LYS A 14 52.21 -41.58 -27.27
CA LYS A 14 51.05 -42.43 -27.61
C LYS A 14 49.89 -42.28 -26.63
N ALA A 15 48.70 -42.31 -27.24
CA ALA A 15 47.37 -42.25 -26.65
C ALA A 15 46.97 -43.52 -25.88
N GLY A 16 45.99 -43.36 -24.98
CA GLY A 16 45.19 -44.44 -24.39
C GLY A 16 44.14 -43.87 -23.43
N ALA A 17 42.88 -43.91 -23.85
CA ALA A 17 41.70 -43.44 -23.10
C ALA A 17 41.23 -44.44 -22.02
N LEU A 18 40.52 -43.93 -21.01
CA LEU A 18 39.18 -44.37 -20.50
C LEU A 18 38.91 -43.82 -19.07
N GLU A 19 37.84 -43.01 -18.94
CA GLU A 19 36.71 -43.01 -17.95
C GLU A 19 36.95 -43.52 -16.50
N ASP A 20 36.37 -43.04 -15.38
CA ASP A 20 35.36 -42.03 -14.99
C ASP A 20 35.44 -41.85 -13.43
N ASP A 21 34.69 -40.90 -12.86
CA ASP A 21 34.26 -40.75 -11.45
C ASP A 21 35.24 -40.34 -10.32
N GLN A 22 35.01 -39.15 -9.74
CA GLN A 22 34.69 -38.96 -8.30
C GLN A 22 34.57 -37.48 -7.88
N GLU A 23 33.32 -37.00 -7.80
CA GLU A 23 32.89 -35.91 -6.89
C GLU A 23 32.63 -36.51 -5.49
N ALA A 24 33.49 -36.23 -4.50
CA ALA A 24 33.15 -36.29 -3.05
C ALA A 24 34.38 -35.94 -2.19
N SER A 25 34.63 -34.65 -1.91
CA SER A 25 35.63 -34.26 -0.89
C SER A 25 35.50 -32.81 -0.42
N VAL A 26 34.41 -32.45 0.27
CA VAL A 26 34.36 -31.17 1.03
C VAL A 26 33.73 -31.32 2.43
N ASP A 27 32.96 -32.38 2.70
CA ASP A 27 32.26 -32.56 3.99
C ASP A 27 33.11 -33.05 5.19
N SER A 28 34.40 -33.34 4.99
CA SER A 28 35.24 -33.93 6.05
C SER A 28 35.84 -32.90 7.03
N VAL A 29 35.93 -31.62 6.64
CA VAL A 29 36.66 -30.60 7.43
C VAL A 29 35.80 -30.00 8.55
N ASP A 30 34.48 -29.90 8.36
CA ASP A 30 33.59 -29.20 9.31
C ASP A 30 33.24 -30.05 10.56
N GLN A 31 33.37 -31.38 10.47
CA GLN A 31 33.12 -32.28 11.61
C GLN A 31 34.25 -32.25 12.67
N SER A 32 35.45 -31.77 12.31
CA SER A 32 36.61 -31.80 13.22
C SER A 32 36.68 -30.61 14.19
N ILE A 33 35.92 -29.54 13.94
CA ILE A 33 35.92 -28.33 14.80
C ILE A 33 34.89 -28.46 15.94
N ARG A 34 33.79 -29.19 15.73
CA ARG A 34 32.71 -29.33 16.72
C ARG A 34 33.03 -30.25 17.90
N LYS A 35 34.15 -30.98 17.88
CA LYS A 35 34.50 -31.99 18.89
C LYS A 35 35.44 -31.53 20.00
N ARG A 36 35.88 -30.27 20.04
CA ARG A 36 36.94 -29.83 20.98
C ARG A 36 36.52 -28.93 22.14
N ILE A 37 35.23 -28.68 22.36
CA ILE A 37 34.77 -27.86 23.50
C ILE A 37 33.68 -28.59 24.29
N ARG A 38 33.98 -29.80 24.77
CA ARG A 38 33.26 -30.43 25.87
C ARG A 38 34.25 -31.33 26.61
N GLN A 39 34.77 -30.87 27.76
CA GLN A 39 35.00 -31.67 28.98
C GLN A 39 35.68 -30.86 30.11
N SER A 40 35.25 -31.16 31.35
CA SER A 40 35.73 -30.75 32.71
C SER A 40 35.27 -29.38 33.23
N ALA A 41 34.71 -29.17 34.44
CA ALA A 41 34.48 -29.98 35.66
C ALA A 41 33.35 -29.34 36.55
N PRO A 42 32.93 -29.92 37.71
CA PRO A 42 31.60 -29.75 38.34
C PRO A 42 31.53 -28.78 39.54
N GLY A 43 30.32 -28.28 39.86
CA GLY A 43 30.04 -27.54 41.11
C GLY A 43 28.56 -27.18 41.31
N SER A 44 28.01 -27.58 42.46
CA SER A 44 26.64 -27.49 42.99
C SER A 44 26.02 -26.07 43.08
N HIS A 45 24.73 -25.90 42.70
CA HIS A 45 23.62 -25.49 43.59
C HIS A 45 22.28 -25.44 42.82
N ARG A 46 21.21 -25.87 43.49
CA ARG A 46 19.81 -25.91 43.02
C ARG A 46 19.19 -24.51 43.01
N ASP A 47 18.45 -24.17 41.96
CA ASP A 47 17.25 -23.31 42.01
C ASP A 47 16.35 -23.60 40.79
N ASP A 48 15.09 -23.87 41.06
CA ASP A 48 14.04 -24.22 40.09
C ASP A 48 13.55 -22.95 39.35
N THR A 49 13.88 -22.85 38.06
CA THR A 49 13.24 -21.95 37.10
C THR A 49 12.79 -22.76 35.88
N PRO A 50 11.61 -22.48 35.29
CA PRO A 50 11.11 -23.25 34.15
C PRO A 50 12.04 -23.01 32.96
N LYS A 51 12.64 -24.10 32.46
CA LYS A 51 13.58 -24.10 31.35
C LYS A 51 12.88 -23.59 30.09
N SER A 52 13.20 -22.35 29.70
CA SER A 52 13.00 -21.86 28.34
C SER A 52 13.60 -22.86 27.35
N SER A 53 12.78 -23.32 26.41
CA SER A 53 13.24 -24.17 25.32
C SER A 53 14.22 -23.39 24.44
N PRO A 54 15.30 -24.01 23.90
CA PRO A 54 16.24 -23.29 23.05
C PRO A 54 15.53 -22.77 21.80
N PRO A 55 15.88 -21.58 21.28
CA PRO A 55 15.27 -21.05 20.06
C PRO A 55 15.56 -22.02 18.92
N ARG A 56 14.49 -22.46 18.25
CA ARG A 56 14.56 -23.35 17.09
C ARG A 56 15.34 -22.61 16.00
N LEU A 57 16.48 -23.16 15.57
CA LEU A 57 17.25 -22.61 14.45
C LEU A 57 16.38 -22.74 13.18
N VAL A 58 15.80 -21.62 12.75
CA VAL A 58 15.01 -21.55 11.52
C VAL A 58 15.98 -21.67 10.34
N SER A 59 15.72 -22.59 9.42
CA SER A 59 16.56 -22.79 8.23
C SER A 59 16.37 -21.64 7.23
N VAL A 60 17.39 -21.34 6.41
CA VAL A 60 17.30 -20.29 5.36
C VAL A 60 16.18 -20.59 4.37
N GLU A 61 15.95 -21.87 4.06
CA GLU A 61 14.85 -22.31 3.19
C GLU A 61 13.49 -22.00 3.81
N GLU A 62 13.33 -22.28 5.11
CA GLU A 62 12.10 -21.96 5.84
C GLU A 62 11.87 -20.45 5.95
N LEU A 63 12.94 -19.65 6.05
CA LEU A 63 12.86 -18.18 6.00
C LEU A 63 12.42 -17.69 4.60
N MET A 64 12.97 -18.25 3.53
CA MET A 64 12.60 -17.88 2.15
C MET A 64 11.16 -18.28 1.80
N GLU A 65 10.72 -19.46 2.23
CA GLU A 65 9.33 -19.91 2.04
C GLU A 65 8.36 -19.05 2.86
N THR A 66 8.72 -18.72 4.11
CA THR A 66 7.92 -17.82 4.95
C THR A 66 7.85 -16.42 4.32
N ALA A 67 8.97 -15.89 3.78
CA ALA A 67 8.99 -14.60 3.10
C ALA A 67 8.08 -14.59 1.86
N LYS A 68 8.16 -15.62 1.00
CA LYS A 68 7.25 -15.77 -0.15
C LYS A 68 5.78 -15.89 0.27
N GLY A 69 5.52 -16.58 1.38
CA GLY A 69 4.18 -16.69 1.96
C GLY A 69 3.62 -15.34 2.40
N VAL A 70 4.44 -14.52 3.07
CA VAL A 70 4.08 -13.16 3.52
C VAL A 70 3.88 -12.22 2.33
N THR A 71 4.73 -12.28 1.29
CA THR A 71 4.54 -11.44 0.09
C THR A 71 3.26 -11.78 -0.66
N ASN A 72 2.92 -13.07 -0.77
CA ASN A 72 1.68 -13.50 -1.42
C ASN A 72 0.44 -13.11 -0.61
N MET A 73 0.52 -13.20 0.72
CA MET A 73 -0.54 -12.74 1.62
C MET A 73 -0.74 -11.23 1.53
N ALA A 74 0.35 -10.45 1.59
CA ALA A 74 0.29 -9.01 1.42
C ALA A 74 -0.29 -8.63 0.05
N LEU A 75 0.13 -9.29 -1.03
CA LEU A 75 -0.44 -9.04 -2.36
C LEU A 75 -1.95 -9.37 -2.43
N ALA A 76 -2.38 -10.49 -1.84
CA ALA A 76 -3.79 -10.86 -1.80
C ALA A 76 -4.61 -9.83 -1.01
N HIS A 77 -4.09 -9.39 0.13
CA HIS A 77 -4.67 -8.34 0.96
C HIS A 77 -4.79 -7.02 0.17
N GLU A 78 -3.71 -6.59 -0.50
CA GLU A 78 -3.68 -5.38 -1.33
C GLU A 78 -4.75 -5.40 -2.43
N ILE A 79 -4.91 -6.53 -3.14
CA ILE A 79 -5.93 -6.67 -4.20
C ILE A 79 -7.36 -6.55 -3.64
N VAL A 80 -7.59 -7.01 -2.40
CA VAL A 80 -8.92 -7.03 -1.79
C VAL A 80 -9.27 -5.69 -1.16
N VAL A 81 -8.35 -5.10 -0.40
CA VAL A 81 -8.59 -3.86 0.35
C VAL A 81 -8.52 -2.63 -0.54
N ASN A 82 -7.58 -2.59 -1.50
CA ASN A 82 -7.45 -1.47 -2.42
C ASN A 82 -8.26 -1.69 -3.71
N GLY A 83 -9.44 -1.09 -3.78
CA GLY A 83 -10.34 -1.10 -4.95
C GLY A 83 -9.64 -0.72 -6.26
N ASP A 84 -8.71 0.23 -6.20
CA ASP A 84 -8.01 0.80 -7.35
C ASP A 84 -6.62 0.15 -7.58
N PHE A 85 -6.38 -1.02 -6.98
CA PHE A 85 -5.12 -1.73 -7.17
C PHE A 85 -4.88 -2.06 -8.65
N HIS A 86 -3.75 -1.58 -9.15
CA HIS A 86 -3.24 -1.83 -10.48
C HIS A 86 -1.73 -2.11 -10.43
N ILE A 87 -1.30 -3.09 -11.20
CA ILE A 87 0.11 -3.39 -11.44
C ILE A 87 0.68 -2.24 -12.27
N LYS A 88 1.68 -1.57 -11.70
CA LYS A 88 2.40 -0.46 -12.32
C LYS A 88 3.69 -0.95 -12.99
N PRO A 89 4.22 -0.22 -13.99
CA PRO A 89 5.56 -0.43 -14.48
C PRO A 89 6.60 -0.39 -13.36
N ALA A 90 7.55 -1.31 -13.43
CA ALA A 90 8.75 -1.26 -12.61
C ALA A 90 9.63 -0.11 -13.10
N GLU A 91 9.41 1.09 -12.56
CA GLU A 91 10.25 2.25 -12.83
C GLU A 91 11.54 2.14 -12.03
N LEU A 92 12.66 1.98 -12.73
CA LEU A 92 13.96 2.10 -12.09
C LEU A 92 14.26 3.57 -11.77
N PRO A 93 14.90 3.85 -10.61
CA PRO A 93 15.36 5.20 -10.29
C PRO A 93 16.26 5.76 -11.40
N GLU A 94 16.06 7.02 -11.79
CA GLU A 94 16.73 7.64 -12.94
C GLU A 94 18.27 7.63 -12.88
N HIS A 95 18.83 7.54 -11.67
CA HIS A 95 20.27 7.53 -11.46
C HIS A 95 20.81 6.16 -11.03
N SER A 96 20.01 5.10 -11.07
CA SER A 96 20.47 3.76 -10.70
C SER A 96 21.47 3.24 -11.75
N LEU A 97 22.47 2.49 -11.27
CA LEU A 97 23.41 1.79 -12.15
C LEU A 97 22.65 0.79 -13.04
N GLU A 98 21.65 0.12 -12.48
CA GLU A 98 20.82 -0.86 -13.19
C GLU A 98 20.11 -0.23 -14.41
N LYS A 99 19.56 0.99 -14.26
CA LYS A 99 18.89 1.69 -15.37
C LYS A 99 19.88 2.04 -16.47
N LYS A 100 21.03 2.60 -16.10
CA LYS A 100 22.09 2.94 -17.06
C LYS A 100 22.58 1.71 -17.81
N VAL A 101 22.81 0.60 -17.12
CA VAL A 101 23.22 -0.66 -17.74
C VAL A 101 22.15 -1.16 -18.71
N ARG A 102 20.88 -1.16 -18.29
CA ARG A 102 19.74 -1.55 -19.14
C ARG A 102 19.65 -0.69 -20.39
N ASP A 103 19.72 0.63 -20.26
CA ASP A 103 19.63 1.58 -21.37
C ASP A 103 20.79 1.41 -22.36
N ILE A 104 22.01 1.19 -21.87
CA ILE A 104 23.19 0.94 -22.71
C ILE A 104 23.04 -0.38 -23.48
N VAL A 105 22.60 -1.45 -22.82
CA VAL A 105 22.41 -2.76 -23.45
C VAL A 105 21.31 -2.71 -24.50
N HIS A 106 20.17 -2.09 -24.18
CA HIS A 106 19.07 -1.91 -25.14
C HIS A 106 19.52 -1.07 -26.34
N LYS A 107 20.25 0.03 -26.10
CA LYS A 107 20.79 0.85 -27.18
C LYS A 107 21.72 0.05 -28.08
N ALA A 108 22.70 -0.68 -27.50
CA ALA A 108 23.64 -1.49 -28.26
C ALA A 108 22.93 -2.55 -29.12
N PHE A 109 21.88 -3.19 -28.58
CA PHE A 109 21.08 -4.15 -29.34
C PHE A 109 20.44 -3.51 -30.58
N TRP A 110 19.81 -2.35 -30.43
CA TRP A 110 19.17 -1.68 -31.56
C TRP A 110 20.18 -1.11 -32.56
N ASP A 111 21.32 -0.61 -32.09
CA ASP A 111 22.41 -0.14 -32.96
C ASP A 111 22.95 -1.32 -33.81
N CYS A 112 23.06 -2.52 -33.23
CA CYS A 112 23.41 -3.74 -33.96
C CYS A 112 22.34 -4.14 -34.98
N LEU A 113 21.05 -4.10 -34.62
CA LEU A 113 19.96 -4.39 -35.56
C LEU A 113 19.98 -3.42 -36.74
N GLU A 114 20.19 -2.13 -36.48
CA GLU A 114 20.28 -1.12 -37.53
C GLU A 114 21.50 -1.34 -38.43
N ALA A 115 22.65 -1.73 -37.86
CA ALA A 115 23.83 -2.08 -38.63
C ALA A 115 23.58 -3.28 -39.55
N GLN A 116 22.96 -4.35 -39.06
CA GLN A 116 22.65 -5.55 -39.85
C GLN A 116 21.70 -5.29 -41.03
N LEU A 117 20.71 -4.42 -40.83
CA LEU A 117 19.77 -4.05 -41.89
C LEU A 117 20.40 -3.13 -42.96
N ARG A 118 21.53 -2.49 -42.65
CA ARG A 118 22.29 -1.64 -43.60
C ARG A 118 23.37 -2.40 -44.37
N GLU A 119 23.66 -3.66 -44.02
CA GLU A 119 24.60 -4.50 -44.77
C GLU A 119 24.07 -4.81 -46.18
N GLU A 120 24.99 -5.05 -47.13
CA GLU A 120 24.66 -5.50 -48.49
C GLU A 120 25.33 -6.87 -48.76
N PRO A 121 24.57 -7.99 -48.74
CA PRO A 121 23.13 -8.11 -48.51
C PRO A 121 22.73 -7.97 -47.02
N PRO A 122 21.48 -7.55 -46.72
CA PRO A 122 21.02 -7.32 -45.36
C PRO A 122 20.90 -8.63 -44.57
N THR A 123 21.32 -8.60 -43.31
CA THR A 123 21.23 -9.73 -42.38
C THR A 123 20.02 -9.57 -41.47
N TYR A 124 19.18 -10.60 -41.33
CA TYR A 124 17.90 -10.52 -40.58
C TYR A 124 17.89 -11.25 -39.23
N ASP A 125 19.03 -11.75 -38.76
CA ASP A 125 19.11 -12.60 -37.56
C ASP A 125 18.46 -11.98 -36.31
N HIS A 126 18.72 -10.69 -36.02
CA HIS A 126 18.11 -10.03 -34.87
C HIS A 126 16.63 -9.74 -35.08
N ALA A 127 16.21 -9.40 -36.31
CA ALA A 127 14.79 -9.18 -36.63
C ALA A 127 13.96 -10.46 -36.45
N ILE A 128 14.49 -11.62 -36.83
CA ILE A 128 13.83 -12.92 -36.65
C ILE A 128 13.68 -13.25 -35.16
N LYS A 129 14.69 -12.96 -34.33
CA LYS A 129 14.58 -13.12 -32.87
C LYS A 129 13.48 -12.24 -32.28
N LEU A 130 13.41 -10.97 -32.69
CA LEU A 130 12.35 -10.06 -32.27
C LEU A 130 10.96 -10.55 -32.70
N LEU A 131 10.82 -11.07 -33.92
CA LEU A 131 9.57 -11.69 -34.38
C LEU A 131 9.20 -12.92 -33.54
N GLY A 132 10.19 -13.72 -33.12
CA GLY A 132 9.98 -14.81 -32.17
C GLY A 132 9.46 -14.33 -30.81
N GLU A 133 10.04 -13.28 -30.25
CA GLU A 133 9.55 -12.68 -29.00
C GLU A 133 8.15 -12.09 -29.13
N ILE A 134 7.84 -11.44 -30.27
CA ILE A 134 6.50 -10.95 -30.58
C ILE A 134 5.52 -12.11 -30.65
N LYS A 135 5.85 -13.20 -31.36
CA LYS A 135 5.03 -14.40 -31.47
C LYS A 135 4.70 -14.96 -30.09
N GLU A 136 5.71 -15.20 -29.26
CA GLU A 136 5.52 -15.73 -27.91
C GLU A 136 4.67 -14.78 -27.04
N THR A 137 4.91 -13.47 -27.15
CA THR A 137 4.12 -12.46 -26.43
C THR A 137 2.65 -12.48 -26.86
N LEU A 138 2.36 -12.50 -28.17
CA LEU A 138 0.98 -12.58 -28.67
C LEU A 138 0.29 -13.87 -28.24
N LEU A 139 1.00 -15.00 -28.26
CA LEU A 139 0.50 -16.29 -27.78
C LEU A 139 0.21 -16.29 -26.28
N SER A 140 0.98 -15.53 -25.48
CA SER A 140 0.79 -15.40 -24.03
C SER A 140 -0.52 -14.70 -23.65
N PHE A 141 -1.06 -13.85 -24.54
CA PHE A 141 -2.35 -13.18 -24.32
C PHE A 141 -3.56 -14.10 -24.59
N LEU A 142 -3.35 -15.25 -25.23
CA LEU A 142 -4.43 -16.14 -25.61
C LEU A 142 -4.80 -17.10 -24.48
N LEU A 143 -6.09 -17.10 -24.12
CA LEU A 143 -6.68 -18.13 -23.26
C LEU A 143 -6.61 -19.52 -23.95
N PRO A 144 -6.63 -20.62 -23.18
CA PRO A 144 -6.58 -21.99 -23.73
C PRO A 144 -7.65 -22.29 -24.80
N GLY A 145 -8.82 -21.63 -24.72
CA GLY A 145 -9.91 -21.79 -25.69
C GLY A 145 -9.71 -21.10 -27.04
N HIS A 146 -8.72 -20.22 -27.21
CA HIS A 146 -8.51 -19.43 -28.43
C HIS A 146 -7.68 -20.19 -29.49
N THR A 147 -8.07 -21.42 -29.81
CA THR A 147 -7.31 -22.31 -30.72
C THR A 147 -7.17 -21.74 -32.13
N ARG A 148 -8.21 -21.09 -32.68
CA ARG A 148 -8.17 -20.49 -34.02
C ARG A 148 -7.10 -19.40 -34.15
N LEU A 149 -7.08 -18.46 -33.20
CA LEU A 149 -6.09 -17.36 -33.19
C LEU A 149 -4.68 -17.88 -32.95
N ARG A 150 -4.54 -18.87 -32.05
CA ARG A 150 -3.26 -19.53 -31.79
C ARG A 150 -2.68 -20.15 -33.07
N ASN A 151 -3.50 -20.89 -33.82
CA ASN A 151 -3.09 -21.52 -35.07
C ASN A 151 -2.70 -20.47 -36.11
N GLN A 152 -3.51 -19.42 -36.27
CA GLN A 152 -3.22 -18.33 -37.21
C GLN A 152 -1.89 -17.62 -36.90
N ILE A 153 -1.60 -17.32 -35.63
CA ILE A 153 -0.32 -16.73 -35.22
C ILE A 153 0.84 -17.69 -35.49
N THR A 154 0.66 -18.98 -35.21
CA THR A 154 1.71 -19.99 -35.36
C THR A 154 2.07 -20.24 -36.82
N GLU A 155 1.06 -20.23 -37.69
CA GLU A 155 1.20 -20.45 -39.13
C GLU A 155 1.86 -19.26 -39.84
N VAL A 156 1.43 -18.03 -39.53
CA VAL A 156 1.98 -16.82 -40.19
C VAL A 156 3.35 -16.45 -39.63
N LEU A 157 3.59 -16.63 -38.32
CA LEU A 157 4.88 -16.36 -37.68
C LEU A 157 5.68 -17.66 -37.51
N ASP A 158 5.87 -18.42 -38.60
CA ASP A 158 6.78 -19.57 -38.62
C ASP A 158 8.22 -19.09 -38.81
N LEU A 159 9.03 -19.20 -37.74
CA LEU A 159 10.40 -18.68 -37.73
C LEU A 159 11.32 -19.43 -38.69
N ASP A 160 11.08 -20.72 -38.91
CA ASP A 160 11.91 -21.53 -39.81
C ASP A 160 11.63 -21.14 -41.27
N LEU A 161 10.35 -20.95 -41.61
CA LEU A 161 9.95 -20.46 -42.93
C LEU A 161 10.45 -19.03 -43.17
N ILE A 162 10.24 -18.12 -42.21
CA ILE A 162 10.70 -16.72 -42.30
C ILE A 162 12.21 -16.65 -42.49
N LYS A 163 12.98 -17.51 -41.80
CA LYS A 163 14.43 -17.59 -41.97
C LYS A 163 14.82 -18.05 -43.38
N GLN A 164 14.14 -19.07 -43.91
CA GLN A 164 14.36 -19.53 -45.29
C GLN A 164 14.02 -18.45 -46.33
N GLU A 165 12.93 -17.71 -46.12
CA GLU A 165 12.57 -16.58 -47.00
C GLU A 165 13.60 -15.45 -46.95
N ALA A 166 14.17 -15.19 -45.77
CA ALA A 166 15.22 -14.19 -45.57
C ALA A 166 16.52 -14.56 -46.32
N GLU A 167 16.98 -15.82 -46.18
CA GLU A 167 18.21 -16.32 -46.82
C GLU A 167 18.11 -16.31 -48.36
N ASN A 168 16.89 -16.48 -48.90
CA ASN A 168 16.62 -16.46 -50.34
C ASN A 168 16.21 -15.07 -50.87
N GLY A 169 16.19 -14.03 -50.02
CA GLY A 169 15.83 -12.66 -50.42
C GLY A 169 14.35 -12.48 -50.81
N ALA A 170 13.46 -13.37 -50.36
CA ALA A 170 12.03 -13.37 -50.65
C ALA A 170 11.16 -12.81 -49.52
N LEU A 171 11.77 -12.48 -48.37
CA LEU A 171 11.06 -12.04 -47.17
C LEU A 171 10.35 -10.69 -47.35
N ASP A 172 9.04 -10.65 -47.06
CA ASP A 172 8.23 -9.44 -47.05
C ASP A 172 7.93 -8.98 -45.60
N ILE A 173 8.80 -8.12 -45.07
CA ILE A 173 8.71 -7.61 -43.70
C ILE A 173 7.44 -6.77 -43.51
N ALA A 174 7.01 -6.02 -44.52
CA ALA A 174 5.85 -5.15 -44.42
C ALA A 174 4.58 -5.96 -44.16
N LYS A 175 4.40 -7.08 -44.85
CA LYS A 175 3.26 -7.99 -44.62
C LYS A 175 3.27 -8.62 -43.22
N LEU A 176 4.44 -9.05 -42.74
CA LEU A 176 4.57 -9.63 -41.40
C LEU A 176 4.21 -8.62 -40.31
N VAL A 177 4.71 -7.40 -40.46
CA VAL A 177 4.40 -6.29 -39.55
C VAL A 177 2.91 -5.94 -39.60
N GLU A 178 2.30 -5.84 -40.78
CA GLU A 178 0.88 -5.55 -40.92
C GLU A 178 0.02 -6.62 -40.22
N PHE A 179 0.41 -7.89 -40.35
CA PHE A 179 -0.21 -8.98 -39.61
C PHE A 179 -0.05 -8.83 -38.09
N VAL A 180 1.16 -8.52 -37.60
CA VAL A 180 1.42 -8.31 -36.17
C VAL A 180 0.57 -7.16 -35.63
N ILE A 181 0.56 -6.00 -36.29
CA ILE A 181 -0.24 -4.83 -35.89
C ILE A 181 -1.73 -5.16 -35.92
N GLY A 182 -2.18 -5.89 -36.95
CA GLY A 182 -3.56 -6.38 -37.04
C GLY A 182 -3.92 -7.30 -35.87
N MET A 183 -3.05 -8.25 -35.54
CA MET A 183 -3.25 -9.16 -34.41
C MET A 183 -3.28 -8.39 -33.08
N MET A 184 -2.34 -7.47 -32.86
CA MET A 184 -2.33 -6.58 -31.70
C MET A 184 -3.64 -5.79 -31.59
N GLY A 185 -4.13 -5.22 -32.68
CA GLY A 185 -5.41 -4.51 -32.74
C GLY A 185 -6.63 -5.37 -32.41
N THR A 186 -6.56 -6.68 -32.64
CA THR A 186 -7.65 -7.61 -32.26
C THR A 186 -7.57 -8.07 -30.79
N LEU A 187 -6.38 -8.06 -30.20
CA LEU A 187 -6.14 -8.53 -28.83
C LEU A 187 -6.09 -7.41 -27.78
N CYS A 188 -5.90 -6.15 -28.19
CA CYS A 188 -5.77 -5.02 -27.27
C CYS A 188 -7.12 -4.53 -26.74
N ALA A 189 -7.08 -3.79 -25.62
CA ALA A 189 -8.24 -3.06 -25.13
C ALA A 189 -8.54 -1.83 -26.02
N PRO A 190 -9.80 -1.38 -26.12
CA PRO A 190 -10.18 -0.22 -26.95
C PRO A 190 -9.39 1.07 -26.63
N ALA A 191 -8.91 1.21 -25.40
CA ALA A 191 -8.08 2.34 -24.98
C ALA A 191 -6.73 2.42 -25.72
N ARG A 192 -6.29 1.35 -26.40
CA ARG A 192 -5.02 1.25 -27.13
C ARG A 192 -5.16 1.42 -28.64
N ASP A 193 -6.39 1.58 -29.15
CA ASP A 193 -6.64 1.71 -30.60
C ASP A 193 -5.85 2.87 -31.23
N GLU A 194 -5.68 3.99 -30.51
CA GLU A 194 -4.89 5.12 -30.98
C GLU A 194 -3.39 4.80 -31.07
N GLU A 195 -2.84 4.02 -30.14
CA GLU A 195 -1.43 3.58 -30.21
C GLU A 195 -1.22 2.58 -31.36
N ILE A 196 -2.18 1.68 -31.60
CA ILE A 196 -2.16 0.74 -32.73
C ILE A 196 -2.21 1.50 -34.07
N LYS A 197 -2.97 2.59 -34.17
CA LYS A 197 -2.97 3.45 -35.37
C LYS A 197 -1.61 4.08 -35.61
N LYS A 198 -0.97 4.64 -34.58
CA LYS A 198 0.38 5.23 -34.70
C LYS A 198 1.42 4.24 -35.21
N LEU A 199 1.32 2.95 -34.86
CA LEU A 199 2.22 1.92 -35.39
C LEU A 199 2.15 1.81 -36.92
N LYS A 200 0.99 2.08 -37.53
CA LYS A 200 0.82 2.02 -38.99
C LYS A 200 1.48 3.19 -39.73
N ASP A 201 1.76 4.27 -39.02
CA ASP A 201 2.37 5.48 -39.60
C ASP A 201 3.91 5.43 -39.62
N ILE A 202 4.52 4.43 -38.96
CA ILE A 202 5.98 4.29 -38.86
C ILE A 202 6.50 3.43 -40.02
N ASN A 203 7.31 4.04 -40.90
CA ASN A 203 7.85 3.37 -42.09
C ASN A 203 9.24 2.73 -41.88
N GLU A 204 9.97 3.13 -40.84
CA GLU A 204 11.31 2.62 -40.55
C GLU A 204 11.23 1.36 -39.66
N ILE A 205 11.94 0.30 -40.05
CA ILE A 205 11.86 -1.03 -39.41
C ILE A 205 12.26 -1.00 -37.93
N VAL A 206 13.39 -0.36 -37.59
CA VAL A 206 13.91 -0.34 -36.21
C VAL A 206 13.01 0.47 -35.26
N PRO A 207 12.61 1.72 -35.59
CA PRO A 207 11.63 2.46 -34.79
C PRO A 207 10.29 1.73 -34.67
N LEU A 208 9.85 1.03 -35.71
CA LEU A 208 8.61 0.27 -35.70
C LEU A 208 8.65 -0.91 -34.73
N PHE A 209 9.72 -1.71 -34.74
CA PHE A 209 9.90 -2.77 -33.74
C PHE A 209 9.91 -2.19 -32.32
N ARG A 210 10.65 -1.10 -32.09
CA ARG A 210 10.65 -0.42 -30.77
C ARG A 210 9.25 -0.02 -30.33
N ALA A 211 8.47 0.57 -31.23
CA ALA A 211 7.11 0.98 -30.94
C ALA A 211 6.18 -0.22 -30.69
N ILE A 212 6.32 -1.31 -31.47
CA ILE A 212 5.59 -2.56 -31.27
C ILE A 212 5.84 -3.13 -29.87
N PHE A 213 7.11 -3.25 -29.45
CA PHE A 213 7.44 -3.75 -28.10
C PHE A 213 6.89 -2.84 -27.01
N SER A 214 6.97 -1.51 -27.20
CA SER A 214 6.38 -0.56 -26.26
C SER A 214 4.87 -0.78 -26.09
N VAL A 215 4.13 -1.03 -27.18
CA VAL A 215 2.69 -1.30 -27.11
C VAL A 215 2.42 -2.70 -26.53
N LEU A 216 3.21 -3.71 -26.88
CA LEU A 216 3.10 -5.05 -26.31
C LEU A 216 3.30 -5.06 -24.79
N ASP A 217 4.25 -4.28 -24.27
CA ASP A 217 4.47 -4.16 -22.82
C ASP A 217 3.29 -3.49 -22.11
N LEU A 218 2.68 -2.48 -22.73
CA LEU A 218 1.42 -1.90 -22.26
C LEU A 218 0.29 -2.93 -22.28
N MET A 219 0.18 -3.74 -23.34
CA MET A 219 -0.81 -4.82 -23.43
C MET A 219 -0.61 -5.89 -22.34
N LYS A 220 0.64 -6.26 -22.01
CA LYS A 220 0.94 -7.16 -20.88
C LYS A 220 0.39 -6.62 -19.56
N MET A 221 0.53 -5.31 -19.33
CA MET A 221 -0.03 -4.67 -18.14
C MET A 221 -1.55 -4.64 -18.14
N ASP A 222 -2.15 -4.31 -19.28
CA ASP A 222 -3.60 -4.30 -19.43
C ASP A 222 -4.17 -5.70 -19.13
N MET A 223 -3.52 -6.76 -19.61
CA MET A 223 -3.89 -8.16 -19.33
C MET A 223 -3.70 -8.54 -17.86
N ALA A 224 -2.58 -8.14 -17.25
CA ALA A 224 -2.35 -8.41 -15.83
C ALA A 224 -3.38 -7.70 -14.94
N ASN A 225 -3.70 -6.43 -15.23
CA ASN A 225 -4.71 -5.66 -14.53
C ASN A 225 -6.12 -6.20 -14.75
N PHE A 226 -6.43 -6.68 -15.95
CA PHE A 226 -7.69 -7.37 -16.25
C PHE A 226 -7.82 -8.68 -15.46
N ALA A 227 -6.74 -9.48 -15.39
CA ALA A 227 -6.72 -10.72 -14.61
C ALA A 227 -6.94 -10.44 -13.11
N VAL A 228 -6.27 -9.43 -12.56
CA VAL A 228 -6.47 -8.98 -11.17
C VAL A 228 -7.92 -8.57 -10.93
N THR A 229 -8.50 -7.77 -11.83
CA THR A 229 -9.91 -7.34 -11.73
C THR A 229 -10.87 -8.54 -11.81
N SER A 230 -10.56 -9.51 -12.66
CA SER A 230 -11.39 -10.71 -12.87
C SER A 230 -11.35 -11.68 -11.69
N ILE A 231 -10.20 -11.81 -11.01
CA ILE A 231 -10.05 -12.72 -9.86
C ILE A 231 -10.52 -12.08 -8.54
N ARG A 232 -10.51 -10.75 -8.45
CA ARG A 232 -10.86 -9.99 -7.24
C ARG A 232 -12.15 -10.47 -6.55
N PRO A 233 -13.30 -10.71 -7.23
CA PRO A 233 -14.52 -11.17 -6.55
C PRO A 233 -14.34 -12.52 -5.84
N LYS A 234 -13.61 -13.45 -6.46
CA LYS A 234 -13.30 -14.77 -5.87
C LYS A 234 -12.34 -14.62 -4.70
N LEU A 235 -11.34 -13.74 -4.84
CA LEU A 235 -10.38 -13.45 -3.79
C LEU A 235 -11.07 -12.82 -2.58
N MET A 236 -11.98 -11.85 -2.77
CA MET A 236 -12.75 -11.24 -1.68
C MET A 236 -13.51 -12.29 -0.85
N GLN A 237 -14.06 -13.32 -1.49
CA GLN A 237 -14.79 -14.38 -0.81
C GLN A 237 -13.91 -15.25 0.10
N GLN A 238 -12.64 -15.48 -0.26
CA GLN A 238 -11.75 -16.43 0.45
C GLN A 238 -10.61 -15.75 1.22
N SER A 239 -10.39 -14.46 0.98
CA SER A 239 -9.27 -13.68 1.51
C SER A 239 -9.19 -13.69 3.03
N ALA A 240 -10.33 -13.52 3.72
CA ALA A 240 -10.36 -13.50 5.17
C ALA A 240 -9.90 -14.83 5.79
N GLU A 241 -10.32 -15.95 5.20
CA GLU A 241 -9.91 -17.29 5.65
C GLU A 241 -8.44 -17.56 5.33
N TYR A 242 -7.98 -17.11 4.16
CA TYR A 242 -6.60 -17.25 3.74
C TYR A 242 -5.64 -16.46 4.64
N GLU A 243 -5.91 -15.18 4.89
CA GLU A 243 -5.13 -14.33 5.79
C GLU A 243 -5.14 -14.88 7.21
N ARG A 244 -6.31 -15.31 7.72
CA ARG A 244 -6.41 -15.91 9.05
C ARG A 244 -5.56 -17.18 9.16
N LYS A 245 -5.62 -18.07 8.16
CA LYS A 245 -4.80 -19.28 8.14
C LYS A 245 -3.30 -18.95 8.15
N LYS A 246 -2.88 -17.99 7.32
CA LYS A 246 -1.48 -17.56 7.25
C LYS A 246 -0.99 -16.90 8.54
N PHE A 247 -1.84 -16.09 9.16
CA PHE A 247 -1.55 -15.51 10.46
C PHE A 247 -1.50 -16.56 11.57
N GLN A 248 -2.37 -17.58 11.53
CA GLN A 248 -2.31 -18.70 12.46
C GLN A 248 -0.98 -19.48 12.35
N GLU A 249 -0.52 -19.77 11.12
CA GLU A 249 0.78 -20.39 10.88
C GLU A 249 1.94 -19.53 11.45
N PHE A 250 1.80 -18.20 11.43
CA PHE A 250 2.77 -17.29 12.04
C PHE A 250 2.72 -17.33 13.57
N LEU A 251 1.53 -17.32 14.19
CA LEU A 251 1.36 -17.41 15.64
C LEU A 251 1.90 -18.73 16.22
N GLU A 252 1.77 -19.84 15.50
CA GLU A 252 2.32 -21.13 15.92
C GLU A 252 3.85 -21.13 16.00
N LYS A 253 4.51 -20.34 15.14
CA LYS A 253 5.96 -20.14 15.17
C LYS A 253 6.40 -19.15 16.24
N GLN A 254 5.54 -18.19 16.61
CA GLN A 254 5.84 -17.14 17.57
C GLN A 254 4.66 -16.89 18.54
N PRO A 255 4.62 -17.55 19.70
CA PRO A 255 3.48 -17.47 20.63
C PRO A 255 3.30 -16.10 21.31
N ASN A 256 4.33 -15.24 21.33
CA ASN A 256 4.27 -13.88 21.88
C ASN A 256 3.95 -12.81 20.81
N ALA A 257 3.42 -13.21 19.65
CA ALA A 257 3.19 -12.30 18.53
C ALA A 257 1.90 -11.43 18.64
N LEU A 258 1.27 -11.37 19.81
CA LEU A 258 0.05 -10.58 20.07
C LEU A 258 0.21 -9.63 21.27
N ASP A 259 1.44 -9.35 21.68
CA ASP A 259 1.73 -8.50 22.83
C ASP A 259 1.26 -7.06 22.56
N LEU A 260 1.53 -6.51 21.36
CA LEU A 260 1.11 -5.15 21.02
C LEU A 260 -0.41 -5.05 20.86
N VAL A 261 -1.06 -6.07 20.29
CA VAL A 261 -2.54 -6.16 20.25
C VAL A 261 -3.13 -6.18 21.66
N THR A 262 -2.51 -6.91 22.59
CA THR A 262 -3.00 -7.01 23.97
C THR A 262 -2.91 -5.67 24.69
N ASP A 263 -1.75 -5.01 24.60
CA ASP A 263 -1.55 -3.69 25.20
C ASP A 263 -2.49 -2.63 24.60
N TRP A 264 -2.65 -2.64 23.27
CA TRP A 264 -3.54 -1.74 22.55
C TRP A 264 -5.01 -1.89 22.97
N LEU A 265 -5.51 -3.12 23.09
CA LEU A 265 -6.88 -3.39 23.53
C LEU A 265 -7.08 -3.10 25.02
N GLN A 266 -6.08 -3.37 25.86
CA GLN A 266 -6.12 -3.03 27.29
C GLN A 266 -6.19 -1.51 27.49
N GLU A 267 -5.37 -0.74 26.79
CA GLU A 267 -5.36 0.73 26.90
C GLU A 267 -6.73 1.33 26.49
N ALA A 268 -7.39 0.71 25.51
CA ALA A 268 -8.75 1.10 25.09
C ALA A 268 -9.82 0.72 26.11
N ALA A 269 -9.71 -0.45 26.74
CA ALA A 269 -10.61 -0.89 27.81
C ALA A 269 -10.52 0.06 29.01
N ASP A 270 -9.31 0.35 29.48
CA ASP A 270 -9.02 1.26 30.60
C ASP A 270 -9.63 2.66 30.37
N ASP A 271 -9.51 3.18 29.15
CA ASP A 271 -10.03 4.50 28.80
C ASP A 271 -11.57 4.53 28.78
N LEU A 272 -12.22 3.47 28.32
CA LEU A 272 -13.67 3.34 28.40
C LEU A 272 -14.16 3.23 29.85
N VAL A 273 -13.44 2.51 30.71
CA VAL A 273 -13.72 2.44 32.14
C VAL A 273 -13.62 3.82 32.77
N LYS A 274 -12.52 4.57 32.52
CA LYS A 274 -12.34 5.95 33.01
C LYS A 274 -13.47 6.88 32.55
N LEU A 275 -13.86 6.81 31.27
CA LEU A 275 -14.94 7.62 30.71
C LEU A 275 -16.28 7.32 31.38
N ARG A 276 -16.58 6.04 31.62
CA ARG A 276 -17.79 5.59 32.33
C ARG A 276 -17.80 6.08 33.77
N CYS A 277 -16.68 5.95 34.50
CA CYS A 277 -16.55 6.47 35.86
C CYS A 277 -16.79 7.99 35.93
N ARG A 278 -16.22 8.76 35.00
CA ARG A 278 -16.43 10.22 34.93
C ARG A 278 -17.89 10.58 34.67
N LYS A 279 -18.57 9.82 33.81
CA LYS A 279 -19.99 10.06 33.47
C LYS A 279 -20.93 9.70 34.62
N LEU A 280 -20.63 8.63 35.36
CA LEU A 280 -21.39 8.24 36.56
C LEU A 280 -21.24 9.27 37.68
N LEU A 281 -20.02 9.76 37.93
CA LEU A 281 -19.77 10.84 38.91
C LEU A 281 -20.49 12.16 38.57
N SER A 282 -20.82 12.39 37.30
CA SER A 282 -21.58 13.56 36.83
C SER A 282 -23.11 13.40 36.94
N HIS A 283 -23.62 12.18 37.16
CA HIS A 283 -25.06 11.86 37.15
C HIS A 283 -25.58 11.34 38.50
N CYS A 284 -24.84 11.50 39.60
CA CYS A 284 -25.35 11.22 40.95
C CYS A 284 -26.29 12.33 41.45
N ALA A 285 -27.43 12.47 40.80
CA ALA A 285 -28.68 12.96 41.38
C ALA A 285 -29.82 12.24 40.62
N GLU A 286 -30.43 11.26 41.29
CA GLU A 286 -31.71 10.62 40.95
C GLU A 286 -31.69 9.62 39.77
N ASP A 287 -31.34 8.35 40.05
CA ASP A 287 -32.25 7.20 39.83
C ASP A 287 -31.61 5.87 40.30
N GLU A 288 -32.15 5.28 41.38
CA GLU A 288 -31.71 3.99 41.94
C GLU A 288 -32.20 2.75 41.15
N GLY A 289 -32.75 2.92 39.94
CA GLY A 289 -33.32 1.83 39.15
C GLY A 289 -32.43 1.24 38.03
N ALA A 290 -31.29 1.86 37.69
CA ALA A 290 -30.51 1.52 36.48
C ALA A 290 -29.25 0.68 36.72
N ALA A 291 -29.02 0.18 37.95
CA ALA A 291 -27.81 -0.58 38.29
C ALA A 291 -27.73 -1.97 37.61
N ALA A 292 -28.86 -2.55 37.20
CA ALA A 292 -28.91 -3.87 36.56
C ALA A 292 -28.74 -3.83 35.02
N ALA A 293 -28.78 -2.63 34.40
CA ALA A 293 -28.46 -2.42 32.98
C ALA A 293 -27.02 -1.91 32.78
N ALA A 294 -26.20 -1.93 33.84
CA ALA A 294 -24.75 -1.71 33.81
C ALA A 294 -24.00 -2.91 33.20
N SER A 295 -24.55 -3.48 32.13
CA SER A 295 -24.01 -4.65 31.44
C SER A 295 -22.59 -4.37 30.94
N ALA A 296 -21.77 -5.42 31.01
CA ALA A 296 -20.33 -5.48 30.72
C ALA A 296 -19.85 -4.60 29.56
N LEU A 297 -18.59 -4.16 29.61
CA LEU A 297 -17.91 -3.56 28.45
C LEU A 297 -18.12 -4.50 27.26
N GLY A 298 -18.85 -4.05 26.23
CA GLY A 298 -19.02 -4.86 25.03
C GLY A 298 -17.68 -4.97 24.31
N SER A 299 -17.25 -6.20 23.95
CA SER A 299 -16.04 -6.45 23.14
C SER A 299 -15.98 -5.50 21.93
N ALA A 300 -17.09 -5.34 21.22
CA ALA A 300 -17.22 -4.42 20.08
C ALA A 300 -16.97 -2.94 20.43
N ALA A 301 -17.36 -2.49 21.63
CA ALA A 301 -17.13 -1.12 22.08
C ALA A 301 -15.64 -0.87 22.37
N VAL A 302 -14.95 -1.83 23.00
CA VAL A 302 -13.51 -1.77 23.24
C VAL A 302 -12.75 -1.73 21.91
N GLN A 303 -13.09 -2.63 20.97
CA GLN A 303 -12.47 -2.64 19.64
C GLN A 303 -12.69 -1.30 18.91
N ASN A 304 -13.92 -0.77 18.89
CA ASN A 304 -14.20 0.51 18.25
C ASN A 304 -13.38 1.66 18.86
N GLN A 305 -13.26 1.70 20.19
CA GLN A 305 -12.44 2.69 20.87
C GLN A 305 -10.96 2.53 20.52
N ALA A 306 -10.46 1.29 20.45
CA ALA A 306 -9.07 0.98 20.13
C ALA A 306 -8.71 1.49 18.72
N TYR A 307 -9.57 1.26 17.72
CA TYR A 307 -9.36 1.78 16.36
C TYR A 307 -9.45 3.31 16.29
N LEU A 308 -10.38 3.94 17.02
CA LEU A 308 -10.46 5.41 17.05
C LEU A 308 -9.20 6.04 17.65
N LYS A 309 -8.65 5.38 18.68
CA LYS A 309 -7.39 5.79 19.30
C LYS A 309 -6.21 5.65 18.34
N LEU A 310 -6.22 4.64 17.49
CA LEU A 310 -5.19 4.43 16.47
C LEU A 310 -5.04 5.64 15.53
N LEU A 311 -6.14 6.34 15.21
CA LEU A 311 -6.10 7.54 14.38
C LEU A 311 -5.47 8.77 15.04
N LYS A 312 -5.20 8.73 16.35
CA LYS A 312 -4.56 9.81 17.11
C LYS A 312 -3.21 9.40 17.67
N TRP A 313 -2.73 8.23 17.26
CA TRP A 313 -1.55 7.64 17.84
C TRP A 313 -0.31 8.33 17.26
N ASP A 314 0.66 8.65 18.12
CA ASP A 314 2.00 9.00 17.65
C ASP A 314 2.71 7.77 17.06
N HIS A 315 2.55 7.60 15.76
CA HIS A 315 3.13 6.50 15.00
C HIS A 315 4.66 6.59 14.82
N VAL A 316 5.30 7.68 15.24
CA VAL A 316 6.77 7.80 15.21
C VAL A 316 7.38 7.06 16.38
N ASN A 317 6.80 7.21 17.57
CA ASN A 317 7.36 6.67 18.81
C ASN A 317 6.68 5.39 19.29
N ARG A 318 5.53 5.03 18.70
CA ARG A 318 4.78 3.86 19.13
C ARG A 318 4.39 2.98 17.93
N PRO A 319 4.68 1.67 17.98
CA PRO A 319 4.42 0.76 16.87
C PRO A 319 2.93 0.46 16.71
N PHE A 320 2.55 0.05 15.49
CA PHE A 320 1.21 -0.46 15.22
C PHE A 320 1.02 -1.87 15.83
N PRO A 321 -0.21 -2.24 16.20
CA PRO A 321 -0.55 -3.63 16.56
C PRO A 321 -0.22 -4.59 15.41
N GLU A 322 0.17 -5.82 15.73
CA GLU A 322 0.66 -6.81 14.75
C GLU A 322 -0.37 -7.10 13.64
N THR A 323 -1.65 -7.10 14.01
CA THR A 323 -2.78 -7.37 13.11
C THR A 323 -3.07 -6.22 12.14
N VAL A 324 -2.47 -5.05 12.32
CA VAL A 324 -2.72 -3.84 11.52
C VAL A 324 -1.49 -3.45 10.67
N LEU A 325 -0.38 -4.20 10.75
CA LEU A 325 0.88 -3.86 10.09
C LEU A 325 0.78 -3.70 8.57
N MET A 326 -0.04 -4.50 7.89
CA MET A 326 -0.25 -4.37 6.44
C MET A 326 -0.91 -3.05 6.05
N ASP A 327 -1.66 -2.44 6.98
CA ASP A 327 -2.47 -1.25 6.76
C ASP A 327 -1.89 0.02 7.40
N GLN A 328 -0.66 -0.04 7.94
CA GLN A 328 -0.01 1.09 8.64
C GLN A 328 -0.06 2.39 7.81
N ALA A 329 0.37 2.33 6.54
CA ALA A 329 0.38 3.50 5.67
C ALA A 329 -1.03 4.08 5.46
N ARG A 330 -2.05 3.23 5.33
CA ARG A 330 -3.44 3.65 5.16
C ARG A 330 -3.99 4.36 6.39
N PHE A 331 -3.71 3.83 7.59
CA PHE A 331 -4.11 4.49 8.83
C PHE A 331 -3.41 5.83 9.01
N GLN A 332 -2.13 5.92 8.68
CA GLN A 332 -1.39 7.17 8.67
C GLN A 332 -2.00 8.17 7.68
N GLU A 333 -2.25 7.78 6.43
CA GLU A 333 -2.91 8.64 5.43
C GLU A 333 -4.26 9.17 5.93
N ILE A 334 -5.10 8.31 6.55
CA ILE A 334 -6.38 8.73 7.14
C ILE A 334 -6.17 9.73 8.27
N GLN A 335 -5.19 9.52 9.16
CA GLN A 335 -4.85 10.48 10.21
C GLN A 335 -4.45 11.83 9.62
N LEU A 336 -3.56 11.84 8.62
CA LEU A 336 -3.10 13.06 7.96
C LEU A 336 -4.26 13.81 7.26
N GLU A 337 -5.17 13.08 6.61
CA GLU A 337 -6.39 13.62 5.99
C GLU A 337 -7.32 14.23 7.07
N LEU A 338 -7.49 13.57 8.23
CA LEU A 338 -8.33 14.06 9.33
C LEU A 338 -7.77 15.32 10.00
N GLU A 339 -6.45 15.40 10.21
CA GLU A 339 -5.80 16.58 10.77
C GLU A 339 -5.94 17.80 9.84
N GLN A 340 -5.81 17.59 8.52
CA GLN A 340 -6.08 18.65 7.55
C GLN A 340 -7.57 19.06 7.54
N LEU A 341 -8.46 18.08 7.63
CA LEU A 341 -9.90 18.33 7.66
C LEU A 341 -10.34 19.07 8.93
N LEU A 342 -9.70 18.78 10.07
CA LEU A 342 -9.90 19.47 11.34
C LEU A 342 -9.59 20.97 11.23
N LEU A 343 -8.44 21.32 10.66
CA LEU A 343 -8.07 22.73 10.43
C LEU A 343 -9.02 23.38 9.42
N THR A 344 -9.37 22.68 8.35
CA THR A 344 -10.33 23.17 7.35
C THR A 344 -11.70 23.44 7.97
N GLY A 345 -12.22 22.52 8.78
CA GLY A 345 -13.47 22.68 9.51
C GLY A 345 -13.43 23.82 10.52
N THR A 346 -12.29 24.00 11.21
CA THR A 346 -12.08 25.12 12.14
C THR A 346 -12.11 26.46 11.41
N VAL A 347 -11.37 26.60 10.30
CA VAL A 347 -11.34 27.83 9.48
C VAL A 347 -12.74 28.13 8.94
N LEU A 348 -13.44 27.13 8.41
CA LEU A 348 -14.80 27.30 7.90
C LEU A 348 -15.77 27.75 8.99
N LEU A 349 -15.75 27.10 10.17
CA LEU A 349 -16.63 27.46 11.28
C LEU A 349 -16.39 28.91 11.74
N VAL A 350 -15.11 29.28 11.92
CA VAL A 350 -14.70 30.64 12.30
C VAL A 350 -15.14 31.65 11.22
N THR A 351 -14.93 31.35 9.95
CA THR A 351 -15.32 32.21 8.81
C THR A 351 -16.83 32.43 8.75
N PHE A 352 -17.63 31.35 8.84
CA PHE A 352 -19.09 31.45 8.82
C PHE A 352 -19.63 32.17 10.06
N SER A 353 -19.01 32.01 11.22
CA SER A 353 -19.39 32.75 12.43
C SER A 353 -19.13 34.26 12.29
N ALA A 354 -18.05 34.66 11.62
CA ALA A 354 -17.72 36.06 11.36
C ALA A 354 -18.64 36.68 10.29
N ALA A 355 -18.95 35.92 9.25
CA ALA A 355 -19.82 36.32 8.14
C ALA A 355 -21.30 36.50 8.54
N GLY A 356 -21.78 35.76 9.54
CA GLY A 356 -23.19 35.73 9.91
C GLY A 356 -24.07 35.03 8.87
N SER A 357 -25.40 35.26 8.93
CA SER A 357 -26.36 34.62 8.02
C SER A 357 -26.26 35.08 6.55
N ALA A 358 -25.55 36.17 6.27
CA ALA A 358 -25.43 36.76 4.94
C ALA A 358 -24.79 35.84 3.90
N LEU A 359 -23.85 34.97 4.31
CA LEU A 359 -23.09 34.11 3.40
C LEU A 359 -23.37 32.60 3.57
N ALA A 360 -24.23 32.22 4.53
CA ALA A 360 -24.53 30.81 4.81
C ALA A 360 -25.27 30.10 3.65
N GLY A 361 -25.86 30.86 2.72
CA GLY A 361 -26.62 30.34 1.57
C GLY A 361 -25.93 30.49 0.22
N ILE A 362 -24.70 31.00 0.14
CA ILE A 362 -24.03 31.25 -1.14
C ILE A 362 -23.35 29.96 -1.63
N PRO A 363 -23.78 29.40 -2.78
CA PRO A 363 -23.18 28.19 -3.32
C PRO A 363 -21.72 28.45 -3.75
N GLY A 364 -20.84 27.53 -3.43
CA GLY A 364 -19.43 27.56 -3.85
C GLY A 364 -18.49 28.41 -2.99
N PHE A 365 -18.99 29.26 -2.08
CA PHE A 365 -18.11 30.03 -1.18
C PHE A 365 -17.30 29.09 -0.26
N ALA A 366 -17.94 28.10 0.35
CA ALA A 366 -17.26 27.09 1.16
C ALA A 366 -16.15 26.36 0.38
N GLU A 367 -16.41 25.98 -0.87
CA GLU A 367 -15.44 25.28 -1.71
C GLU A 367 -14.23 26.15 -2.06
N LYS A 368 -14.41 27.45 -2.26
CA LYS A 368 -13.30 28.39 -2.43
C LYS A 368 -12.42 28.49 -1.18
N ILE A 369 -13.03 28.59 0.00
CA ILE A 369 -12.29 28.60 1.26
C ILE A 369 -11.54 27.28 1.46
N LYS A 370 -12.17 26.13 1.17
CA LYS A 370 -11.51 24.82 1.18
C LYS A 370 -10.31 24.78 0.24
N ALA A 371 -10.43 25.32 -0.97
CA ALA A 371 -9.33 25.36 -1.93
C ALA A 371 -8.14 26.19 -1.41
N ILE A 372 -8.41 27.37 -0.83
CA ILE A 372 -7.40 28.23 -0.21
C ILE A 372 -6.68 27.47 0.92
N VAL A 373 -7.44 26.87 1.84
CA VAL A 373 -6.90 26.12 2.97
C VAL A 373 -6.07 24.92 2.49
N LYS A 374 -6.59 24.15 1.53
CA LYS A 374 -5.91 22.96 0.99
C LYS A 374 -4.55 23.30 0.37
N VAL A 375 -4.47 24.40 -0.38
CA VAL A 375 -3.21 24.83 -1.03
C VAL A 375 -2.23 25.36 0.01
N LEU A 376 -2.66 26.24 0.92
CA LEU A 376 -1.77 26.87 1.90
C LEU A 376 -1.33 25.92 3.02
N LEU A 377 -2.08 24.85 3.24
CA LEU A 377 -1.72 23.78 4.16
C LEU A 377 -1.13 22.55 3.47
N ALA A 378 -0.77 22.67 2.18
CA ALA A 378 -0.04 21.61 1.48
C ALA A 378 1.31 21.38 2.18
N GLY A 379 1.57 20.14 2.60
CA GLY A 379 2.78 19.80 3.33
C GLY A 379 2.76 20.14 4.81
N MET A 380 1.58 20.31 5.44
CA MET A 380 1.47 20.58 6.89
C MET A 380 2.19 19.54 7.78
N HIS A 381 2.38 18.34 7.24
CA HIS A 381 2.97 17.18 7.91
C HIS A 381 4.50 17.11 7.74
N LEU A 382 5.10 18.08 7.04
CA LEU A 382 6.55 18.16 6.86
C LEU A 382 7.20 18.88 8.06
N PRO A 383 8.36 18.42 8.55
CA PRO A 383 9.04 19.04 9.70
C PRO A 383 9.38 20.52 9.54
N SER A 384 9.52 21.00 8.30
CA SER A 384 9.83 22.39 7.97
C SER A 384 8.61 23.30 7.92
N PHE A 385 7.40 22.78 8.13
CA PHE A 385 6.17 23.54 7.94
C PHE A 385 5.88 24.47 9.14
N ASN A 386 5.67 25.76 8.87
CA ASN A 386 5.29 26.74 9.89
C ASN A 386 3.77 26.91 9.93
N ALA A 387 3.10 26.12 10.77
CA ALA A 387 1.64 26.16 10.89
C ALA A 387 1.08 27.54 11.25
N ARG A 388 1.77 28.31 12.10
CA ARG A 388 1.32 29.63 12.53
C ARG A 388 1.36 30.66 11.40
N GLU A 389 2.40 30.63 10.56
CA GLU A 389 2.57 31.53 9.43
C GLU A 389 1.63 31.16 8.27
N SER A 390 1.51 29.87 7.96
CA SER A 390 0.56 29.38 6.96
C SER A 390 -0.87 29.73 7.34
N LEU A 391 -1.27 29.56 8.61
CA LEU A 391 -2.61 29.95 9.08
C LEU A 391 -2.81 31.47 9.12
N ALA A 392 -1.77 32.26 9.39
CA ALA A 392 -1.87 33.72 9.24
C ALA A 392 -2.17 34.10 7.77
N THR A 393 -1.45 33.49 6.83
CA THR A 393 -1.67 33.67 5.39
C THR A 393 -3.06 33.20 4.96
N VAL A 394 -3.55 32.07 5.49
CA VAL A 394 -4.93 31.61 5.30
C VAL A 394 -5.90 32.68 5.80
N GLY A 395 -5.69 33.24 7.00
CA GLY A 395 -6.51 34.31 7.55
C GLY A 395 -6.61 35.52 6.63
N GLU A 396 -5.49 35.96 6.04
CA GLU A 396 -5.48 37.05 5.06
C GLU A 396 -6.28 36.75 3.79
N LYS A 397 -6.03 35.57 3.18
CA LYS A 397 -6.72 35.17 1.95
C LYS A 397 -8.20 34.93 2.16
N VAL A 398 -8.59 34.33 3.29
CA VAL A 398 -9.98 34.13 3.68
C VAL A 398 -10.69 35.45 3.89
N CYS A 399 -10.07 36.43 4.57
CA CYS A 399 -10.65 37.76 4.73
C CYS A 399 -10.84 38.48 3.39
N ALA A 400 -9.86 38.37 2.48
CA ALA A 400 -9.96 38.95 1.15
C ALA A 400 -11.11 38.32 0.33
N GLU A 401 -11.23 36.99 0.32
CA GLU A 401 -12.32 36.30 -0.38
C GLU A 401 -13.67 36.59 0.27
N LEU A 402 -13.73 36.70 1.60
CA LEU A 402 -14.93 37.07 2.34
C LEU A 402 -15.43 38.47 1.94
N ASN A 403 -14.55 39.46 1.94
CA ASN A 403 -14.89 40.83 1.54
C ASN A 403 -15.26 40.93 0.06
N SER A 404 -14.57 40.19 -0.81
CA SER A 404 -14.90 40.08 -2.25
C SER A 404 -16.30 39.50 -2.45
N CYS A 405 -16.64 38.42 -1.73
CA CYS A 405 -17.95 37.79 -1.79
C CYS A 405 -19.06 38.72 -1.24
N LEU A 406 -18.82 39.40 -0.11
CA LEU A 406 -19.76 40.39 0.44
C LEU A 406 -20.05 41.51 -0.58
N ALA A 407 -19.02 42.06 -1.22
CA ALA A 407 -19.16 43.11 -2.23
C ALA A 407 -19.94 42.64 -3.46
N GLN A 408 -19.66 41.42 -3.96
CA GLN A 408 -20.36 40.84 -5.12
C GLN A 408 -21.86 40.65 -4.86
N HIS A 409 -22.25 40.40 -3.62
CA HIS A 409 -23.65 40.21 -3.22
C HIS A 409 -24.30 41.46 -2.62
N GLY A 410 -23.65 42.63 -2.71
CA GLY A 410 -24.20 43.91 -2.29
C GLY A 410 -24.24 44.13 -0.77
N PHE A 411 -23.49 43.34 0.00
CA PHE A 411 -23.33 43.53 1.44
C PHE A 411 -22.18 44.48 1.76
N ALA A 412 -22.24 45.12 2.93
CA ALA A 412 -21.15 45.92 3.43
C ALA A 412 -19.91 45.05 3.73
N PRO A 413 -18.69 45.55 3.46
CA PRO A 413 -17.47 44.85 3.83
C PRO A 413 -17.38 44.68 5.35
N LEU A 414 -16.60 43.69 5.77
CA LEU A 414 -16.40 43.42 7.18
C LEU A 414 -15.72 44.62 7.87
N ALA A 415 -16.17 44.99 9.07
CA ALA A 415 -15.53 46.04 9.85
C ALA A 415 -14.06 45.67 10.17
N PRO A 416 -13.13 46.63 10.20
CA PRO A 416 -11.69 46.35 10.36
C PRO A 416 -11.36 45.62 11.67
N ASP A 417 -12.11 45.89 12.74
CA ASP A 417 -11.95 45.20 14.04
C ASP A 417 -12.38 43.73 13.94
N ARG A 418 -13.46 43.43 13.20
CA ARG A 418 -13.93 42.06 12.97
C ARG A 418 -13.00 41.31 12.03
N GLU A 419 -12.39 41.98 11.06
CA GLU A 419 -11.40 41.39 10.17
C GLU A 419 -10.12 41.01 10.94
N THR A 420 -9.63 41.89 11.81
CA THR A 420 -8.48 41.62 12.66
C THR A 420 -8.76 40.47 13.63
N GLY A 421 -9.97 40.45 14.22
CA GLY A 421 -10.42 39.36 15.07
C GLY A 421 -10.50 38.01 14.33
N LEU A 422 -11.03 38.00 13.09
CA LEU A 422 -11.11 36.81 12.25
C LEU A 422 -9.72 36.24 11.94
N LYS A 423 -8.77 37.09 11.51
CA LYS A 423 -7.38 36.68 11.26
C LYS A 423 -6.73 36.09 12.51
N GLY A 424 -6.91 36.74 13.66
CA GLY A 424 -6.39 36.25 14.94
C GLY A 424 -6.97 34.90 15.35
N GLN A 425 -8.27 34.69 15.16
CA GLN A 425 -8.92 33.40 15.46
C GLN A 425 -8.45 32.27 14.55
N ILE A 426 -8.27 32.54 13.26
CA ILE A 426 -7.73 31.55 12.31
C ILE A 426 -6.28 31.21 12.65
N GLN A 427 -5.45 32.22 12.95
CA GLN A 427 -4.06 31.98 13.35
C GLN A 427 -3.96 31.19 14.67
N ALA A 428 -4.88 31.44 15.61
CA ALA A 428 -4.95 30.72 16.88
C ALA A 428 -5.31 29.23 16.71
N ALA A 429 -5.81 28.79 15.55
CA ALA A 429 -6.04 27.38 15.25
C ALA A 429 -4.74 26.57 15.13
N ALA A 430 -3.57 27.23 15.06
CA ALA A 430 -2.27 26.55 15.08
C ALA A 430 -1.94 25.92 16.44
N ASN A 431 -2.64 26.33 17.51
CA ASN A 431 -2.41 25.79 18.85
C ASN A 431 -3.32 24.57 19.08
N ALA A 432 -2.75 23.45 19.54
CA ALA A 432 -3.49 22.21 19.80
C ALA A 432 -4.60 22.36 20.87
N ASP A 433 -4.43 23.29 21.82
CA ASP A 433 -5.40 23.55 22.90
C ASP A 433 -6.53 24.51 22.50
N ASN A 434 -6.64 24.85 21.22
CA ASN A 434 -7.71 25.73 20.75
C ASN A 434 -9.08 25.07 20.98
N ALA A 435 -9.95 25.75 21.73
CA ALA A 435 -11.28 25.22 22.08
C ALA A 435 -12.15 24.87 20.87
N ILE A 436 -12.01 25.60 19.76
CA ILE A 436 -12.75 25.33 18.51
C ILE A 436 -12.20 24.06 17.86
N CYS A 437 -10.87 23.90 17.80
CA CYS A 437 -10.25 22.68 17.29
C CYS A 437 -10.64 21.46 18.13
N LEU A 438 -10.56 21.55 19.46
CA LEU A 438 -10.98 20.47 20.36
C LEU A 438 -12.47 20.10 20.19
N LEU A 439 -13.32 21.09 19.94
CA LEU A 439 -14.75 20.89 19.69
C LEU A 439 -15.01 20.20 18.34
N ILE A 440 -14.34 20.64 17.26
CA ILE A 440 -14.46 20.01 15.95
C ILE A 440 -13.92 18.58 15.99
N ASP A 441 -12.74 18.37 16.59
CA ASP A 441 -12.15 17.06 16.77
C ASP A 441 -13.07 16.12 17.56
N SER A 442 -13.63 16.57 18.70
CA SER A 442 -14.60 15.77 19.46
C SER A 442 -15.82 15.38 18.63
N ARG A 443 -16.31 16.27 17.75
CA ARG A 443 -17.43 15.98 16.84
C ARG A 443 -17.04 14.98 15.76
N ILE A 444 -15.86 15.11 15.16
CA ILE A 444 -15.31 14.16 14.17
C ILE A 444 -15.18 12.78 14.80
N GLN A 445 -14.58 12.67 16.00
CA GLN A 445 -14.40 11.40 16.70
C GLN A 445 -15.73 10.73 17.04
N LYS A 446 -16.73 11.50 17.51
CA LYS A 446 -18.09 10.99 17.74
C LYS A 446 -18.74 10.49 16.46
N PHE A 447 -18.58 11.23 15.36
CA PHE A 447 -19.09 10.83 14.05
C PHE A 447 -18.45 9.50 13.60
N LEU A 448 -17.12 9.41 13.59
CA LEU A 448 -16.40 8.18 13.22
C LEU A 448 -16.79 6.99 14.11
N GLY A 449 -16.90 7.20 15.42
CA GLY A 449 -17.33 6.15 16.36
C GLY A 449 -18.77 5.69 16.13
N SER A 450 -19.69 6.61 15.88
CA SER A 450 -21.08 6.28 15.53
C SER A 450 -21.17 5.55 14.19
N TYR A 451 -20.34 5.93 13.22
CA TYR A 451 -20.29 5.33 11.90
C TYR A 451 -19.75 3.89 11.96
N LEU A 452 -18.68 3.66 12.75
CA LEU A 452 -18.19 2.31 13.03
C LEU A 452 -19.24 1.42 13.70
N ALA A 453 -19.94 1.94 14.71
CA ALA A 453 -20.99 1.21 15.41
C ALA A 453 -22.21 0.91 14.51
N SER A 454 -22.47 1.77 13.54
CA SER A 454 -23.58 1.67 12.59
C SER A 454 -23.30 0.80 11.37
N SER A 455 -22.14 0.13 11.29
CA SER A 455 -21.73 -0.68 10.12
C SER A 455 -22.75 -1.76 9.70
N HIS A 456 -23.72 -2.11 10.55
CA HIS A 456 -24.78 -3.07 10.27
C HIS A 456 -26.17 -2.44 10.00
N GLN A 457 -26.34 -1.12 10.10
CA GLN A 457 -27.62 -0.42 9.90
C GLN A 457 -27.55 0.48 8.66
N LYS A 458 -28.59 0.40 7.80
CA LYS A 458 -28.67 1.13 6.52
C LYS A 458 -28.77 2.66 6.64
N SER A 459 -28.87 3.21 7.84
CA SER A 459 -29.02 4.65 8.07
C SER A 459 -27.69 5.29 8.42
N LEU A 460 -27.28 6.32 7.66
CA LEU A 460 -26.13 7.14 8.04
C LEU A 460 -26.41 7.84 9.39
N PRO A 461 -25.43 7.86 10.32
CA PRO A 461 -25.59 8.59 11.56
C PRO A 461 -25.78 10.09 11.27
N ALA A 462 -26.67 10.73 12.02
CA ALA A 462 -26.91 12.16 11.89
C ALA A 462 -25.64 12.94 12.20
N LEU A 463 -25.27 13.90 11.33
CA LEU A 463 -24.08 14.71 11.54
C LEU A 463 -24.22 15.59 12.80
N PRO A 464 -23.20 15.65 13.65
CA PRO A 464 -23.09 16.69 14.66
C PRO A 464 -23.13 18.08 14.01
N GLY A 465 -23.91 18.99 14.58
CA GLY A 465 -24.02 20.36 14.08
C GLY A 465 -22.65 21.03 13.93
N GLY A 466 -22.47 21.84 12.88
CA GLY A 466 -21.22 22.56 12.59
C GLY A 466 -20.20 21.81 11.71
N LEU A 467 -20.44 20.54 11.38
CA LEU A 467 -19.62 19.79 10.40
C LEU A 467 -20.17 19.83 8.97
N GLY A 468 -21.34 20.46 8.74
CA GLY A 468 -22.00 20.52 7.44
C GLY A 468 -21.08 20.95 6.28
N PRO A 469 -20.25 21.99 6.42
CA PRO A 469 -19.33 22.41 5.36
C PRO A 469 -18.29 21.36 4.95
N ILE A 470 -17.92 20.44 5.84
CA ILE A 470 -16.89 19.41 5.61
C ILE A 470 -17.47 17.99 5.54
N GLN A 471 -18.80 17.88 5.41
CA GLN A 471 -19.52 16.62 5.49
C GLN A 471 -19.07 15.62 4.42
N ARG A 472 -18.99 16.05 3.16
CA ARG A 472 -18.62 15.18 2.04
C ARG A 472 -17.25 14.55 2.25
N GLU A 473 -16.26 15.38 2.58
CA GLU A 473 -14.89 14.92 2.82
C GLU A 473 -14.82 13.99 4.03
N LEU A 474 -15.56 14.30 5.10
CA LEU A 474 -15.62 13.45 6.29
C LEU A 474 -16.27 12.09 6.01
N GLU A 475 -17.34 12.06 5.20
CA GLU A 475 -18.02 10.82 4.80
C GLU A 475 -17.12 9.93 3.93
N GLU A 476 -16.34 10.53 3.02
CA GLU A 476 -15.36 9.80 2.21
C GLU A 476 -14.27 9.16 3.09
N ILE A 477 -13.70 9.93 4.03
CA ILE A 477 -12.71 9.42 5.00
C ILE A 477 -13.32 8.34 5.89
N ALA A 478 -14.52 8.56 6.43
CA ALA A 478 -15.21 7.60 7.27
C ALA A 478 -15.49 6.29 6.52
N ALA A 479 -15.90 6.36 5.26
CA ALA A 479 -16.12 5.18 4.43
C ALA A 479 -14.83 4.40 4.17
N LYS A 480 -13.70 5.08 3.89
CA LYS A 480 -12.38 4.43 3.77
C LYS A 480 -12.00 3.72 5.08
N TYR A 481 -12.07 4.44 6.19
CA TYR A 481 -11.72 3.96 7.52
C TYR A 481 -12.56 2.76 7.96
N VAL A 482 -13.87 2.81 7.79
CA VAL A 482 -14.77 1.73 8.22
C VAL A 482 -14.60 0.48 7.36
N ARG A 483 -14.37 0.61 6.04
CA ARG A 483 -14.02 -0.54 5.21
C ARG A 483 -12.77 -1.25 5.71
N LEU A 484 -11.72 -0.48 6.03
CA LEU A 484 -10.45 -0.98 6.55
C LEU A 484 -10.63 -1.72 7.89
N VAL A 485 -11.29 -1.07 8.85
CA VAL A 485 -11.54 -1.64 10.17
C VAL A 485 -12.43 -2.88 10.11
N ASN A 486 -13.49 -2.87 9.28
CA ASN A 486 -14.39 -4.00 9.16
C ASN A 486 -13.72 -5.20 8.49
N TYR A 487 -12.89 -4.96 7.46
CA TYR A 487 -12.10 -6.02 6.87
C TYR A 487 -11.15 -6.63 7.90
N ASN A 488 -10.40 -5.79 8.63
CA ASN A 488 -9.49 -6.25 9.67
C ASN A 488 -10.22 -7.08 10.76
N LYS A 489 -11.38 -6.61 11.25
CA LYS A 489 -12.20 -7.36 12.20
C LYS A 489 -12.73 -8.68 11.64
N MET A 490 -13.05 -8.73 10.34
CA MET A 490 -13.48 -9.97 9.69
C MET A 490 -12.35 -11.02 9.68
N VAL A 491 -11.10 -10.59 9.47
CA VAL A 491 -9.93 -11.49 9.49
C VAL A 491 -9.58 -11.89 10.93
N PHE A 492 -9.38 -10.90 11.80
CA PHE A 492 -8.72 -11.05 13.09
C PHE A 492 -9.67 -11.07 14.31
N GLY A 493 -10.98 -10.95 14.10
CA GLY A 493 -12.00 -10.97 15.16
C GLY A 493 -11.82 -12.07 16.21
N PRO A 494 -11.60 -13.35 15.81
CA PRO A 494 -11.38 -14.43 16.78
C PRO A 494 -10.18 -14.22 17.71
N TYR A 495 -9.12 -13.55 17.23
CA TYR A 495 -7.95 -13.23 18.05
C TYR A 495 -8.25 -12.09 19.02
N TYR A 496 -8.98 -11.07 18.57
CA TYR A 496 -9.42 -9.97 19.43
C TYR A 496 -10.34 -10.46 20.53
N ASP A 497 -11.30 -11.33 20.22
CA ASP A 497 -12.21 -11.89 21.23
C ASP A 497 -11.46 -12.72 22.27
N ALA A 498 -10.50 -13.56 21.86
CA ALA A 498 -9.67 -14.33 22.79
C ALA A 498 -8.80 -13.46 23.72
N VAL A 499 -8.33 -12.30 23.23
CA VAL A 499 -7.58 -11.33 24.03
C VAL A 499 -8.52 -10.55 24.96
N LEU A 500 -9.65 -10.08 24.46
CA LEU A 500 -10.65 -9.33 25.22
C LEU A 500 -11.28 -10.17 26.32
N ASP A 501 -11.53 -11.46 26.09
CA ASP A 501 -12.00 -12.38 27.12
C ASP A 501 -11.02 -12.43 28.30
N LYS A 502 -9.70 -12.44 28.04
CA LYS A 502 -8.67 -12.41 29.09
C LYS A 502 -8.62 -11.06 29.83
N ILE A 503 -8.83 -9.95 29.13
CA ILE A 503 -8.83 -8.60 29.70
C ILE A 503 -10.05 -8.40 30.60
N LEU A 504 -11.24 -8.66 30.06
CA LEU A 504 -12.52 -8.44 30.73
C LEU A 504 -12.73 -9.40 31.93
N THR A 505 -12.21 -10.63 31.86
CA THR A 505 -12.26 -11.57 33.00
C THR A 505 -11.27 -11.21 34.11
N LYS A 506 -10.13 -10.56 33.82
CA LYS A 506 -9.19 -10.06 34.83
C LYS A 506 -9.70 -8.83 35.59
N GLU A 507 -10.57 -8.02 34.98
CA GLU A 507 -11.18 -6.85 35.62
C GLU A 507 -12.35 -7.20 36.56
N ALA A 508 -13.05 -8.32 36.31
CA ALA A 508 -14.15 -8.79 37.16
C ALA A 508 -13.79 -9.00 38.65
N PRO A 509 -12.64 -9.59 39.03
CA PRO A 509 -12.26 -9.73 40.44
C PRO A 509 -11.78 -8.43 41.11
N GLN A 510 -11.36 -7.41 40.35
CA GLN A 510 -10.88 -6.14 40.95
C GLN A 510 -12.02 -5.19 41.34
N GLN A 511 -13.19 -5.30 40.72
CA GLN A 511 -14.38 -4.51 41.10
C GLN A 511 -15.03 -5.00 42.40
N LEU A 512 -14.94 -6.29 42.73
CA LEU A 512 -15.48 -6.87 43.96
C LEU A 512 -14.64 -6.54 45.21
N GLN A 513 -13.34 -6.32 45.08
CA GLN A 513 -12.48 -5.92 46.21
C GLN A 513 -12.62 -4.43 46.56
N ARG A 514 -12.87 -3.54 45.58
CA ARG A 514 -13.09 -2.10 45.88
C ARG A 514 -14.48 -1.78 46.42
N ALA A 515 -15.47 -2.65 46.22
CA ALA A 515 -16.81 -2.49 46.79
C ALA A 515 -16.94 -3.05 48.23
N GLY A 516 -15.95 -3.82 48.71
CA GLY A 516 -15.93 -4.39 50.05
C GLY A 516 -15.25 -3.54 51.13
N ASP A 517 -14.53 -2.49 50.73
CA ASP A 517 -13.76 -1.60 51.63
C ASP A 517 -14.29 -0.14 51.59
N SER A 518 -15.60 0.07 51.38
CA SER A 518 -16.27 1.37 51.59
C SER A 518 -17.29 1.29 52.71
#